data_AF-A0A0Q4IK12-F1
#
_entry.id   AF-A0A0Q4IK12-F1
#
_cell.length_a   1.000
_cell.length_b   1.000
_cell.length_c   1.000
_cell.angle_alpha   90.00
_cell.angle_beta   90.00
_cell.angle_gamma   90.00
#
_symmetry.space_group_name_H-M   'P 1'
#
loop_
_entity.id
_entity.type
_entity.pdbx_description
1 polymer ?
#
loop_
_entity_poly.entity_id
_entity_poly.type
_entity_poly.pdbx_seq_one_letter_code
_entity_poly.pdbx_strand_id
1 'polypeptide(L)'
;MTDHSTQSTIDTLKEKAATTADTVKDKASHAAHVTSDAAHDAAQRASDGIDANPLAVLAGGLALGALAGALIPKSAQEAKVLGPLGKRLSAAATAAAATARDVGKEQLAAALPSKDGAKEQLRSAFGTVVQAATDSGKAAVKG
;
A
#
# COMPACT_ATOMS: atom_id res chain seq x y z
N MET A 1 -2.28 -2.58 54.90
CA MET A 1 -2.11 -1.18 54.45
C MET A 1 -1.63 -1.10 53.00
N THR A 2 -2.06 -2.04 52.13
CA THR A 2 -1.51 -2.23 50.77
C THR A 2 -2.55 -2.18 49.63
N ASP A 3 -3.85 -2.21 49.92
CA ASP A 3 -4.90 -2.18 48.87
C ASP A 3 -5.11 -0.79 48.24
N HIS A 4 -4.98 0.28 49.02
CA HIS A 4 -5.29 1.64 48.52
C HIS A 4 -4.30 2.16 47.47
N SER A 5 -3.02 1.77 47.56
CA SER A 5 -1.99 2.23 46.60
C SER A 5 -2.12 1.55 45.23
N THR A 6 -2.61 0.32 45.17
CA THR A 6 -2.80 -0.41 43.91
C THR A 6 -4.03 0.09 43.16
N GLN A 7 -5.12 0.43 43.86
CA GLN A 7 -6.33 0.98 43.25
C GLN A 7 -6.06 2.32 42.55
N SER A 8 -5.42 3.26 43.27
CA SER A 8 -5.11 4.59 42.70
C SER A 8 -4.14 4.51 41.52
N THR A 9 -3.21 3.56 41.51
CA THR A 9 -2.30 3.37 40.39
C THR A 9 -3.04 2.90 39.13
N ILE A 10 -4.01 2.00 39.28
CA ILE A 10 -4.85 1.51 38.17
C ILE A 10 -5.79 2.60 37.64
N ASP A 11 -6.37 3.42 38.51
CA ASP A 11 -7.25 4.52 38.09
C ASP A 11 -6.48 5.59 37.32
N THR A 12 -5.27 5.95 37.79
CA THR A 12 -4.40 6.91 37.09
C THR A 12 -3.93 6.38 35.72
N LEU A 13 -3.71 5.06 35.62
CA LEU A 13 -3.37 4.39 34.35
C LEU A 13 -4.54 4.37 33.37
N LYS A 14 -5.77 4.09 33.85
CA LYS A 14 -6.98 4.15 33.02
C LYS A 14 -7.25 5.56 32.50
N GLU A 15 -7.07 6.57 33.34
CA GLU A 15 -7.27 7.96 32.96
C GLU A 15 -6.25 8.41 31.89
N LYS A 16 -4.96 8.08 32.08
CA LYS A 16 -3.92 8.35 31.05
C LYS A 16 -4.17 7.57 29.76
N ALA A 17 -4.63 6.32 29.86
CA ALA A 17 -4.95 5.49 28.70
C ALA A 17 -6.17 6.04 27.94
N ALA A 18 -7.21 6.49 28.64
CA ALA A 18 -8.40 7.10 28.05
C ALA A 18 -8.04 8.39 27.30
N THR A 19 -7.31 9.31 27.94
CA THR A 19 -6.89 10.58 27.31
C THR A 19 -6.00 10.37 26.08
N THR A 20 -5.10 9.37 26.14
CA THR A 20 -4.25 9.01 24.98
C THR A 20 -5.08 8.37 23.87
N ALA A 21 -6.02 7.49 24.22
CA ALA A 21 -6.91 6.84 23.26
C ALA A 21 -7.82 7.86 22.56
N ASP A 22 -8.38 8.84 23.28
CA ASP A 22 -9.20 9.91 22.70
C ASP A 22 -8.39 10.79 21.76
N THR A 23 -7.17 11.19 22.15
CA THR A 23 -6.29 11.99 21.29
C THR A 23 -5.90 11.26 20.01
N VAL A 24 -5.63 9.94 20.09
CA VAL A 24 -5.34 9.10 18.93
C VAL A 24 -6.58 8.93 18.07
N LYS A 25 -7.75 8.73 18.68
CA LYS A 25 -9.02 8.57 17.98
C LYS A 25 -9.42 9.84 17.24
N ASP A 26 -9.24 11.02 17.83
CA ASP A 26 -9.53 12.29 17.19
C ASP A 26 -8.61 12.55 15.98
N LYS A 27 -7.30 12.31 16.15
CA LYS A 27 -6.33 12.42 15.05
C LYS A 27 -6.60 11.39 13.95
N ALA A 28 -6.92 10.15 14.32
CA ALA A 28 -7.26 9.10 13.38
C ALA A 28 -8.57 9.38 12.64
N SER A 29 -9.58 9.92 13.31
CA SER A 29 -10.86 10.28 12.71
C SER A 29 -10.71 11.44 11.74
N HIS A 30 -9.92 12.45 12.11
CA HIS A 30 -9.61 13.57 11.22
C HIS A 30 -8.81 13.13 9.99
N ALA A 31 -7.77 12.31 10.18
CA ALA A 31 -7.02 11.72 9.08
C ALA A 31 -7.91 10.82 8.20
N ALA A 32 -8.81 10.04 8.80
CA ALA A 32 -9.74 9.17 8.09
C ALA A 32 -10.75 9.97 7.26
N HIS A 33 -11.28 11.08 7.79
CA HIS A 33 -12.18 11.96 7.02
C HIS A 33 -11.47 12.57 5.81
N VAL A 34 -10.28 13.15 6.00
CA VAL A 34 -9.50 13.73 4.90
C VAL A 34 -9.11 12.66 3.87
N THR A 35 -8.76 11.46 4.33
CA THR A 35 -8.43 10.33 3.45
C THR A 35 -9.66 9.80 2.71
N SER A 36 -10.83 9.80 3.36
CA SER A 36 -12.11 9.38 2.76
C SER A 36 -12.51 10.30 1.62
N ASP A 37 -12.44 11.62 1.82
CA ASP A 37 -12.76 12.59 0.77
C ASP A 37 -11.79 12.45 -0.40
N ALA A 38 -10.49 12.38 -0.13
CA ALA A 38 -9.47 12.13 -1.14
C ALA A 38 -9.64 10.78 -1.86
N ALA A 39 -10.09 9.73 -1.16
CA ALA A 39 -10.33 8.41 -1.73
C ALA A 39 -11.55 8.41 -2.66
N HIS A 40 -12.64 9.10 -2.31
CA HIS A 40 -13.79 9.26 -3.20
C HIS A 40 -13.41 10.02 -4.47
N ASP A 41 -12.66 11.10 -4.31
CA ASP A 41 -12.13 11.91 -5.39
C ASP A 41 -11.18 11.12 -6.30
N ALA A 42 -10.34 10.26 -5.72
CA ALA A 42 -9.47 9.35 -6.46
C ALA A 42 -10.27 8.24 -7.14
N ALA A 43 -11.34 7.74 -6.52
CA ALA A 43 -12.21 6.71 -7.10
C ALA A 43 -13.01 7.25 -8.30
N GLN A 44 -13.51 8.48 -8.23
CA GLN A 44 -14.13 9.14 -9.39
C GLN A 44 -13.12 9.32 -10.52
N ARG A 45 -11.95 9.88 -10.23
CA ARG A 45 -10.88 10.04 -11.24
C ARG A 45 -10.36 8.72 -11.79
N ALA A 46 -10.32 7.66 -10.97
CA ALA A 46 -9.98 6.33 -11.44
C ALA A 46 -11.05 5.78 -12.37
N SER A 47 -12.33 6.04 -12.10
CA SER A 47 -13.44 5.64 -12.99
C SER A 47 -13.29 6.31 -14.36
N ASP A 48 -13.07 7.62 -14.39
CA ASP A 48 -12.81 8.36 -15.64
C ASP A 48 -11.49 7.92 -16.32
N GLY A 49 -10.48 7.59 -15.51
CA GLY A 49 -9.16 7.16 -15.97
C GLY A 49 -9.14 5.73 -16.51
N ILE A 50 -10.06 4.85 -16.10
CA ILE A 50 -10.19 3.49 -16.63
C ILE A 50 -10.57 3.56 -18.12
N ASP A 51 -11.47 4.47 -18.46
CA ASP A 51 -11.90 4.67 -19.85
C ASP A 51 -10.82 5.37 -20.70
N ALA A 52 -10.09 6.32 -20.11
CA ALA A 52 -9.07 7.10 -20.82
C ALA A 52 -7.72 6.39 -20.97
N ASN A 53 -7.25 5.72 -19.91
CA ASN A 53 -5.95 5.05 -19.88
C ASN A 53 -5.93 3.90 -18.84
N PRO A 54 -6.45 2.71 -19.21
CA PRO A 54 -6.55 1.59 -18.29
C PRO A 54 -5.18 1.09 -17.78
N LEU A 55 -4.11 1.27 -18.57
CA LEU A 55 -2.75 0.90 -18.16
C LEU A 55 -2.21 1.82 -17.06
N ALA A 56 -2.52 3.12 -17.12
CA ALA A 56 -2.12 4.05 -16.08
C ALA A 56 -2.83 3.76 -14.75
N VAL A 57 -4.11 3.37 -14.78
CA VAL A 57 -4.85 2.97 -13.58
C VAL A 57 -4.25 1.70 -12.97
N LEU A 58 -3.92 0.70 -13.79
CA LEU A 58 -3.27 -0.52 -13.30
C LEU A 58 -1.89 -0.24 -12.69
N ALA A 59 -1.05 0.54 -13.39
CA ALA A 59 0.27 0.91 -12.90
C ALA A 59 0.19 1.76 -11.61
N GLY A 60 -0.76 2.70 -11.56
CA GLY A 60 -1.04 3.51 -10.39
C GLY A 60 -1.49 2.68 -9.19
N GLY A 61 -2.41 1.73 -9.40
CA GLY A 61 -2.88 0.82 -8.36
C GLY A 61 -1.77 -0.08 -7.80
N LEU A 62 -0.90 -0.61 -8.67
CA LEU A 62 0.27 -1.39 -8.24
C LEU A 62 1.28 -0.55 -7.47
N ALA A 63 1.56 0.67 -7.93
CA ALA A 63 2.48 1.59 -7.25
C ALA A 63 1.94 2.01 -5.87
N LEU A 64 0.67 2.42 -5.79
CA LEU A 64 0.00 2.74 -4.53
C LEU A 64 -0.04 1.54 -3.58
N GLY A 65 -0.38 0.35 -4.08
CA GLY A 65 -0.40 -0.88 -3.29
C GLY A 65 0.97 -1.26 -2.75
N ALA A 66 2.04 -1.10 -3.55
CA ALA A 66 3.41 -1.35 -3.12
C ALA A 66 3.87 -0.34 -2.06
N LEU A 67 3.57 0.96 -2.26
CA LEU A 67 3.88 2.00 -1.28
C LEU A 67 3.13 1.76 0.03
N ALA A 68 1.83 1.52 -0.02
CA ALA A 68 1.03 1.21 1.17
C ALA A 68 1.55 -0.04 1.89
N GLY A 69 1.85 -1.11 1.15
CA GLY A 69 2.41 -2.34 1.72
C GLY A 69 3.81 -2.18 2.31
N ALA A 70 4.63 -1.25 1.77
CA ALA A 70 5.97 -0.97 2.26
C ALA A 70 5.98 -0.03 3.48
N LEU A 71 5.05 0.92 3.55
CA LEU A 71 4.96 1.91 4.63
C LEU A 71 4.21 1.40 5.86
N ILE A 72 3.30 0.42 5.74
CA ILE A 72 2.58 -0.14 6.88
C ILE A 72 3.51 -1.10 7.64
N PRO A 73 4.00 -0.75 8.84
CA PRO A 73 4.94 -1.59 9.57
C PRO A 73 4.22 -2.79 10.17
N LYS A 74 4.77 -3.99 9.98
CA LYS A 74 4.26 -5.19 10.66
C LYS A 74 4.38 -5.01 12.17
N SER A 75 3.26 -5.05 12.88
CA SER A 75 3.26 -5.07 14.35
C SER A 75 3.79 -6.41 14.86
N ALA A 76 4.66 -6.38 15.88
CA ALA A 76 5.20 -7.58 16.50
C ALA A 76 4.12 -8.44 17.20
N GLN A 77 3.04 -7.80 17.69
CA GLN A 77 1.89 -8.54 18.22
C GLN A 77 1.07 -9.19 17.11
N GLU A 78 0.89 -8.53 15.97
CA GLU A 78 0.22 -9.15 14.81
C GLU A 78 1.00 -10.35 14.29
N ALA A 79 2.33 -10.27 14.22
CA ALA A 79 3.15 -11.39 13.79
C ALA A 79 3.02 -12.61 14.73
N LYS A 80 2.80 -12.38 16.03
CA LYS A 80 2.71 -13.43 17.05
C LYS A 80 1.31 -14.05 17.16
N VAL A 81 0.27 -13.23 17.04
CA VAL A 81 -1.14 -13.68 17.18
C VAL A 81 -1.74 -14.04 15.82
N LEU A 82 -1.44 -13.28 14.77
CA LEU A 82 -1.89 -13.51 13.40
C LEU A 82 -0.85 -14.21 12.53
N GLY A 83 0.27 -14.70 13.08
CA GLY A 83 1.30 -15.41 12.32
C GLY A 83 0.77 -16.48 11.34
N PRO A 84 -0.15 -17.38 11.76
CA PRO A 84 -0.78 -18.34 10.85
C PRO A 84 -1.66 -17.69 9.78
N LEU A 85 -2.41 -16.64 10.13
CA LEU A 85 -3.25 -15.90 9.19
C LEU A 85 -2.40 -15.14 8.16
N GLY A 86 -1.32 -14.49 8.61
CA GLY A 86 -0.37 -13.77 7.76
C GLY A 86 0.36 -14.72 6.80
N LYS A 87 0.69 -15.95 7.24
CA LYS A 87 1.23 -16.98 6.35
C LYS A 87 0.22 -17.40 5.28
N ARG A 88 -1.05 -17.60 5.66
CA ARG A 88 -2.13 -17.92 4.70
C ARG A 88 -2.38 -16.77 3.72
N LEU A 89 -2.41 -15.54 4.21
CA LEU A 89 -2.56 -14.35 3.37
C LEU A 89 -1.38 -14.18 2.42
N SER A 90 -0.15 -14.35 2.89
CA SER A 90 1.05 -14.30 2.05
C SER A 90 1.07 -15.41 1.00
N ALA A 91 0.65 -16.62 1.38
CA ALA A 91 0.53 -17.74 0.45
C ALA A 91 -0.53 -17.46 -0.62
N ALA A 92 -1.70 -16.94 -0.22
CA ALA A 92 -2.77 -16.55 -1.13
C ALA A 92 -2.33 -15.41 -2.08
N ALA A 93 -1.66 -14.38 -1.56
CA ALA A 93 -1.13 -13.28 -2.36
C ALA A 93 -0.08 -13.77 -3.37
N THR A 94 0.81 -14.68 -2.94
CA THR A 94 1.84 -15.27 -3.81
C THR A 94 1.22 -16.15 -4.89
N ALA A 95 0.23 -16.98 -4.53
CA ALA A 95 -0.51 -17.80 -5.47
C ALA A 95 -1.25 -16.95 -6.49
N ALA A 96 -1.98 -15.92 -6.04
CA ALA A 96 -2.67 -14.98 -6.92
C ALA A 96 -1.71 -14.25 -7.86
N ALA A 97 -0.55 -13.81 -7.36
CA ALA A 97 0.47 -13.17 -8.18
C ALA A 97 1.06 -14.14 -9.23
N ALA A 98 1.28 -15.40 -8.86
CA ALA A 98 1.73 -16.42 -9.80
C ALA A 98 0.67 -16.68 -10.89
N THR A 99 -0.59 -16.88 -10.51
CA THR A 99 -1.71 -17.06 -11.44
C THR A 99 -1.87 -15.86 -12.37
N ALA A 100 -1.85 -14.63 -11.83
CA ALA A 100 -1.94 -13.42 -12.64
C ALA A 100 -0.78 -13.30 -13.63
N ARG A 101 0.44 -13.68 -13.23
CA ARG A 101 1.60 -13.72 -14.14
C ARG A 101 1.42 -14.77 -15.23
N ASP A 102 0.89 -15.94 -14.93
CA ASP A 102 0.76 -17.02 -15.90
C ASP A 102 -0.38 -16.75 -16.89
N VAL A 103 -1.57 -16.34 -16.40
CA VAL A 103 -2.67 -15.86 -17.25
C VAL A 103 -2.22 -14.66 -18.08
N GLY A 104 -1.48 -13.73 -17.47
CA GLY A 104 -0.92 -12.58 -18.18
C GLY A 104 0.03 -12.99 -19.30
N LYS A 105 0.91 -13.97 -19.07
CA LYS A 105 1.80 -14.49 -20.13
C LYS A 105 1.03 -15.18 -21.24
N GLU A 106 -0.01 -15.95 -20.93
CA GLU A 106 -0.84 -16.63 -21.94
C GLU A 106 -1.59 -15.61 -22.80
N GLN A 107 -2.29 -14.66 -22.17
CA GLN A 107 -3.00 -13.59 -22.88
C GLN A 107 -2.03 -12.72 -23.68
N LEU A 108 -0.85 -12.41 -23.13
CA LEU A 108 0.17 -11.66 -23.83
C LEU A 108 0.75 -12.45 -25.01
N ALA A 109 0.97 -13.76 -24.87
CA ALA A 109 1.44 -14.61 -25.97
C ALA A 109 0.38 -14.78 -27.07
N ALA A 110 -0.90 -14.78 -26.71
CA ALA A 110 -2.02 -14.82 -27.65
C ALA A 110 -2.24 -13.46 -28.35
N ALA A 111 -2.01 -12.36 -27.64
CA ALA A 111 -2.25 -11.00 -28.14
C ALA A 111 -1.05 -10.37 -28.84
N LEU A 112 0.19 -10.85 -28.63
CA LEU A 112 1.37 -10.29 -29.29
C LEU A 112 1.82 -11.06 -30.53
N PRO A 113 1.97 -10.36 -31.67
CA PRO A 113 2.57 -10.92 -32.88
C PRO A 113 4.05 -11.32 -32.72
N SER A 114 4.80 -10.71 -31.79
CA SER A 114 6.23 -11.02 -31.57
C SER A 114 6.72 -10.66 -30.16
N LYS A 115 7.33 -11.63 -29.47
CA LYS A 115 7.82 -11.58 -28.08
C LYS A 115 8.93 -10.53 -27.85
N ASP A 116 9.62 -10.15 -28.92
CA ASP A 116 10.70 -9.16 -28.88
C ASP A 116 10.18 -7.73 -28.82
N GLY A 117 9.05 -7.43 -29.46
CA GLY A 117 8.40 -6.11 -29.42
C GLY A 117 7.95 -5.71 -28.01
N ALA A 118 7.28 -6.62 -27.28
CA ALA A 118 6.91 -6.37 -25.88
C ALA A 118 8.13 -6.14 -24.99
N LYS A 119 9.19 -6.95 -25.16
CA LYS A 119 10.41 -6.81 -24.36
C LYS A 119 11.07 -5.47 -24.60
N GLU A 120 11.08 -5.00 -25.85
CA GLU A 120 11.67 -3.70 -26.20
C GLU A 120 10.84 -2.55 -25.66
N GLN A 121 9.50 -2.61 -25.77
CA GLN A 121 8.61 -1.61 -25.18
C GLN A 121 8.72 -1.55 -23.65
N LEU A 122 8.78 -2.72 -22.98
CA LEU A 122 9.02 -2.78 -21.55
C LEU A 122 10.39 -2.21 -21.18
N ARG A 123 11.45 -2.57 -21.91
CA ARG A 123 12.81 -2.04 -21.66
C ARG A 123 12.88 -0.54 -21.88
N SER A 124 12.25 -0.03 -22.93
CA SER A 124 12.20 1.39 -23.25
C SER A 124 11.44 2.16 -22.17
N ALA A 125 10.24 1.72 -21.79
CA ALA A 125 9.47 2.33 -20.72
C ALA A 125 10.23 2.31 -19.37
N PHE A 126 10.86 1.19 -19.04
CA PHE A 126 11.66 1.07 -17.82
C PHE A 126 12.91 1.96 -17.89
N GLY A 127 13.56 2.04 -19.04
CA GLY A 127 14.69 2.91 -19.30
C GLY A 127 14.32 4.39 -19.12
N THR A 128 13.20 4.84 -19.71
CA THR A 128 12.71 6.21 -19.56
C THR A 128 12.38 6.54 -18.10
N VAL A 129 11.75 5.62 -17.36
CA VAL A 129 11.43 5.82 -15.94
C VAL A 129 12.71 5.89 -15.10
N VAL A 130 13.67 4.98 -15.31
CA VAL A 130 14.94 4.96 -14.56
C VAL A 130 15.78 6.21 -14.88
N GLN A 131 15.79 6.64 -16.14
CA GLN A 131 16.51 7.84 -16.56
C GLN A 131 15.85 9.11 -16.00
N ALA A 132 14.52 9.23 -16.07
CA ALA A 132 13.79 10.32 -15.45
C ALA A 132 14.00 10.37 -13.92
N ALA A 133 14.01 9.22 -13.24
CA ALA A 133 14.30 9.14 -11.81
C ALA A 133 15.75 9.52 -11.47
N THR A 134 16.71 9.15 -12.32
CA THR A 134 18.13 9.51 -12.16
C THR A 134 18.36 11.00 -12.38
N ASP A 135 17.74 11.58 -13.40
CA ASP A 135 17.83 13.01 -13.71
C ASP A 135 17.12 13.86 -12.66
N SER A 136 15.96 13.41 -12.18
CA SER A 136 15.23 14.05 -11.07
C SER A 136 15.96 13.91 -9.74
N GLY A 137 16.61 12.77 -9.49
CA GLY A 137 17.47 12.56 -8.32
C GLY A 137 18.70 13.45 -8.34
N LYS A 138 19.33 13.65 -9.50
CA LYS A 138 20.46 14.60 -9.65
C LYS A 138 20.03 16.05 -9.50
N ALA A 139 18.83 16.42 -9.95
CA ALA A 139 18.28 17.76 -9.76
C ALA A 139 17.89 18.02 -8.29
N ALA A 140 17.33 17.03 -7.59
CA ALA A 140 16.93 17.14 -6.19
C ALA A 140 18.10 17.12 -5.19
N VAL A 141 19.25 16.56 -5.57
CA VAL A 141 20.48 16.54 -4.74
C VAL A 141 21.31 17.82 -4.93
N LYS A 142 21.02 18.64 -5.96
CA LYS A 142 21.73 19.89 -6.27
C LYS A 142 20.89 21.15 -5.99
N GLY A 143 19.64 20.99 -5.55
CA GLY A 143 18.73 22.05 -5.12
C GLY A 143 18.65 22.16 -3.60
#